data_AF-A0A4Q9MSZ6-F1
#
_entry.id   AF-A0A4Q9MSZ6-F1
#
_cell.length_a   1.000
_cell.length_b   1.000
_cell.length_c   1.000
_cell.angle_alpha   90.00
_cell.angle_beta   90.00
_cell.angle_gamma   90.00
#
_symmetry.space_group_name_H-M   'P 1'
#
loop_
_entity.id
_entity.type
_entity.pdbx_description
1 polymer ?
#
loop_
_entity_poly.entity_id
_entity_poly.type
_entity_poly.pdbx_seq_one_letter_code
_entity_poly.pdbx_strand_id
1 'polypeptide(L)'
;MNFRKADVDRNWNEKAENAGAAQVAGDGGEREILLAVGAAGRLPEDVYERTLSGWRAGLRRVIMRNIELESKALAIMQSYVRHPVLDAYFVYTSSLGTHTFFMIMLPLFYFFGAPDFGRGLLLMLSTGVYVASFIKDLCCVPRPYAPPVTRLTIGDHHLEYGFPSTHSTNSVSIALFLYTLLQRAYTPASTAIKSSIDSAVSSVNATSVLPTAEVVELVQGQISERTYQLGVALLLFYVFSIVYGRLYTAMHSFTDCIMGVALGAGIWGLHVLCREYVDNWVRDGGFIVPATIVPLCLYLVHRHPQPVDDCPCFEDAIAFVSVVMGEFVARWYMEHNGYDESFFARPMPGATWATWSDVVTWWSTAATKTVIGVLTIFIWRIVAKSFCHFVLPPTFRFLSHLFTLPHRRFYTPATDYTSVPPEKGLRPIPSVIDLPRMVEYEVDGVGASDAAASTARRSYSAIKNRKGGRVEMDEKVVAMNEKSAKGRPGLSVELDEETGGKDVKHYDADVLTKVFVYCGIGILAPGVIPVMFEILGWGVKTS
;
A
#
# COMPACT_ATOMS: atom_id res chain seq x y z
N MET A 1 -7.56 0.11 -34.80
CA MET A 1 -8.41 1.06 -34.03
C MET A 1 -7.54 2.23 -33.60
N ASN A 2 -7.96 3.47 -33.88
CA ASN A 2 -7.32 4.66 -33.34
C ASN A 2 -7.95 4.93 -31.96
N PHE A 3 -7.32 4.41 -30.90
CA PHE A 3 -7.88 4.43 -29.54
C PHE A 3 -8.20 5.85 -29.05
N ARG A 4 -7.43 6.84 -29.52
CA ARG A 4 -7.65 8.27 -29.25
C ARG A 4 -8.95 8.81 -29.84
N LYS A 5 -9.47 8.20 -30.90
CA LYS A 5 -10.70 8.64 -31.59
C LYS A 5 -11.95 7.98 -31.03
N ALA A 6 -11.83 6.74 -30.56
CA ALA A 6 -12.93 6.00 -29.94
C ALA A 6 -13.43 6.65 -28.63
N ASP A 7 -12.54 7.29 -27.87
CA ASP A 7 -12.89 7.98 -26.63
C ASP A 7 -13.38 9.44 -26.85
N VAL A 8 -12.97 10.08 -27.95
CA VAL A 8 -13.34 11.47 -28.28
C VAL A 8 -14.76 11.58 -28.85
N ASP A 9 -15.24 10.54 -29.54
CA ASP A 9 -16.57 10.53 -30.17
C ASP A 9 -17.72 10.25 -29.15
N ARG A 10 -17.42 10.10 -27.85
CA ARG A 10 -18.42 9.95 -26.77
C ARG A 10 -18.64 11.28 -26.06
N ASN A 11 -19.82 11.89 -26.25
CA ASN A 11 -20.23 13.16 -25.63
C ASN A 11 -20.03 13.14 -24.10
N TRP A 12 -18.97 13.78 -23.62
CA TRP A 12 -18.65 13.93 -22.20
C TRP A 12 -19.24 15.23 -21.65
N ASN A 13 -20.07 15.16 -20.60
CA ASN A 13 -20.68 16.32 -19.95
C ASN A 13 -20.06 16.59 -18.57
N GLU A 14 -19.71 17.84 -18.32
CA GLU A 14 -18.85 18.30 -17.21
C GLU A 14 -19.54 18.40 -15.83
N LYS A 15 -20.79 17.94 -15.67
CA LYS A 15 -21.57 18.02 -14.41
C LYS A 15 -22.20 16.68 -14.03
N ALA A 16 -21.85 16.19 -12.83
CA ALA A 16 -22.29 14.90 -12.27
C ALA A 16 -23.81 14.79 -12.01
N GLU A 17 -24.55 15.91 -11.95
CA GLU A 17 -25.97 15.91 -11.61
C GLU A 17 -26.89 15.31 -12.70
N ASN A 18 -26.37 15.04 -13.91
CA ASN A 18 -27.16 14.51 -15.02
C ASN A 18 -26.70 13.14 -15.54
N ALA A 19 -25.90 12.38 -14.78
CA ALA A 19 -25.65 10.96 -15.11
C ALA A 19 -26.96 10.14 -15.17
N GLY A 20 -27.98 10.55 -14.41
CA GLY A 20 -29.35 10.01 -14.52
C GLY A 20 -30.09 10.41 -15.80
N ALA A 21 -29.69 11.47 -16.50
CA ALA A 21 -30.34 11.93 -17.73
C ALA A 21 -29.72 11.33 -19.01
N ALA A 22 -28.56 10.69 -18.93
CA ALA A 22 -27.95 9.96 -20.04
C ALA A 22 -28.64 8.60 -20.33
N GLN A 23 -29.68 8.24 -19.56
CA GLN A 23 -30.45 7.00 -19.74
C GLN A 23 -31.36 6.97 -20.97
N VAL A 24 -31.52 8.07 -21.73
CA VAL A 24 -32.61 8.17 -22.74
C VAL A 24 -32.15 8.28 -24.20
N ALA A 25 -30.85 8.19 -24.52
CA ALA A 25 -30.43 8.30 -25.92
C ALA A 25 -29.39 7.25 -26.34
N GLY A 26 -29.86 6.19 -26.99
CA GLY A 26 -29.03 5.31 -27.83
C GLY A 26 -29.22 3.82 -27.54
N ASP A 27 -29.93 3.15 -28.45
CA ASP A 27 -30.17 1.69 -28.49
C ASP A 27 -28.87 0.91 -28.79
N GLY A 28 -27.93 0.96 -27.85
CA GLY A 28 -26.55 0.51 -28.02
C GLY A 28 -25.89 0.01 -26.73
N GLY A 29 -26.68 -0.62 -25.86
CA GLY A 29 -26.26 -1.66 -24.89
C GLY A 29 -25.29 -1.27 -23.77
N GLU A 30 -25.74 -1.44 -22.51
CA GLU A 30 -25.06 -1.42 -21.19
C GLU A 30 -23.55 -1.71 -21.15
N ARG A 31 -23.02 -2.49 -22.10
CA ARG A 31 -21.62 -2.88 -22.26
C ARG A 31 -20.68 -1.68 -22.50
N GLU A 32 -21.17 -0.62 -23.13
CA GLU A 32 -20.36 0.56 -23.43
C GLU A 32 -20.26 1.51 -22.21
N ILE A 33 -21.27 1.51 -21.34
CA ILE A 33 -21.29 2.33 -20.10
C ILE A 33 -20.31 1.74 -19.08
N LEU A 34 -20.20 0.41 -19.01
CA LEU A 34 -19.26 -0.28 -18.12
C LEU A 34 -17.78 -0.01 -18.47
N LEU A 35 -17.47 0.27 -19.73
CA LEU A 35 -16.12 0.62 -20.19
C LEU A 35 -15.71 2.08 -19.86
N ALA A 36 -16.68 2.95 -19.56
CA ALA A 36 -16.44 4.37 -19.27
C ALA A 36 -16.38 4.69 -17.77
N VAL A 37 -16.84 3.78 -16.91
CA VAL A 37 -16.82 3.95 -15.46
C VAL A 37 -15.57 3.29 -14.89
N GLY A 38 -14.54 4.07 -14.52
CA GLY A 38 -13.69 3.71 -13.38
C GLY A 38 -12.16 3.72 -13.51
N ALA A 39 -11.53 3.82 -14.68
CA ALA A 39 -10.06 3.81 -14.75
C ALA A 39 -9.47 5.24 -14.69
N ALA A 40 -8.72 5.57 -13.63
CA ALA A 40 -8.03 6.86 -13.52
C ALA A 40 -7.09 7.12 -14.72
N GLY A 41 -7.05 8.38 -15.21
CA GLY A 41 -6.19 8.78 -16.32
C GLY A 41 -6.84 8.68 -17.71
N ARG A 42 -8.15 8.39 -17.77
CA ARG A 42 -8.89 8.12 -19.01
C ARG A 42 -9.88 9.21 -19.45
N LEU A 43 -9.91 10.35 -18.78
CA LEU A 43 -10.73 11.47 -19.24
C LEU A 43 -10.26 11.98 -20.62
N PRO A 44 -11.12 12.72 -21.35
CA PRO A 44 -10.71 13.39 -22.58
C PRO A 44 -9.46 14.27 -22.38
N GLU A 45 -8.56 14.28 -23.36
CA GLU A 45 -7.25 14.94 -23.24
C GLU A 45 -7.38 16.45 -22.97
N ASP A 46 -8.41 17.09 -23.50
CA ASP A 46 -8.72 18.49 -23.28
C ASP A 46 -9.03 18.81 -21.81
N VAL A 47 -9.62 17.87 -21.07
CA VAL A 47 -9.82 18.01 -19.61
C VAL A 47 -8.49 18.05 -18.88
N TYR A 48 -7.53 17.18 -19.24
CA TYR A 48 -6.19 17.19 -18.67
C TYR A 48 -5.40 18.44 -19.08
N GLU A 49 -5.47 18.88 -20.34
CA GLU A 49 -4.78 20.08 -20.83
C GLU A 49 -5.29 21.36 -20.18
N ARG A 50 -6.59 21.43 -19.84
CA ARG A 50 -7.19 22.57 -19.12
C ARG A 50 -6.88 22.55 -17.63
N THR A 51 -6.81 21.38 -17.02
CA THR A 51 -6.66 21.23 -15.55
C THR A 51 -5.19 21.24 -15.12
N LEU A 52 -4.30 20.62 -15.90
CA LEU A 52 -2.88 20.51 -15.57
C LEU A 52 -2.10 21.75 -16.03
N SER A 53 -1.11 22.16 -15.23
CA SER A 53 -0.13 23.17 -15.68
C SER A 53 0.61 22.68 -16.94
N GLY A 54 0.98 23.59 -17.85
CA GLY A 54 1.54 23.23 -19.16
C GLY A 54 2.72 22.25 -19.15
N TRP A 55 3.59 22.31 -18.14
CA TRP A 55 4.70 21.35 -18.01
C TRP A 55 4.24 19.95 -17.57
N ARG A 56 3.24 19.84 -16.66
CA ARG A 56 2.63 18.57 -16.25
C ARG A 56 1.91 17.91 -17.43
N ALA A 57 1.15 18.68 -18.19
CA ALA A 57 0.50 18.21 -19.42
C ALA A 57 1.55 17.77 -20.46
N GLY A 58 2.65 18.53 -20.60
CA GLY A 58 3.78 18.15 -21.45
C GLY A 58 4.38 16.79 -21.07
N LEU A 59 4.66 16.57 -19.79
CA LEU A 59 5.17 15.31 -19.27
C LEU A 59 4.19 14.15 -19.51
N ARG A 60 2.91 14.34 -19.20
CA ARG A 60 1.85 13.35 -19.44
C ARG A 60 1.79 12.94 -20.91
N ARG A 61 1.81 13.89 -21.84
CA ARG A 61 1.78 13.61 -23.30
C ARG A 61 2.96 12.76 -23.77
N VAL A 62 4.17 13.01 -23.24
CA VAL A 62 5.36 12.20 -23.58
C VAL A 62 5.17 10.76 -23.13
N ILE A 63 4.69 10.54 -21.91
CA ILE A 63 4.49 9.18 -21.35
C ILE A 63 3.35 8.46 -22.07
N MET A 64 2.24 9.16 -22.36
CA MET A 64 1.09 8.61 -23.07
C MET A 64 1.44 8.06 -24.46
N ARG A 65 2.38 8.71 -25.17
CA ARG A 65 2.86 8.23 -26.47
C ARG A 65 3.51 6.85 -26.38
N ASN A 66 4.23 6.58 -25.29
CA ASN A 66 4.87 5.29 -25.06
C ASN A 66 3.83 4.23 -24.67
N ILE A 67 2.86 4.57 -23.81
CA ILE A 67 1.87 3.62 -23.29
C ILE A 67 1.06 2.96 -24.39
N GLU A 68 0.71 3.66 -25.47
CA GLU A 68 -0.04 3.05 -26.57
C GLU A 68 0.78 1.95 -27.28
N LEU A 69 2.07 2.21 -27.53
CA LEU A 69 2.98 1.25 -28.14
C LEU A 69 3.26 0.09 -27.20
N GLU A 70 3.52 0.39 -25.93
CA GLU A 70 3.81 -0.58 -24.90
C GLU A 70 2.61 -1.47 -24.60
N SER A 71 1.38 -0.95 -24.66
CA SER A 71 0.16 -1.77 -24.49
C SER A 71 0.05 -2.85 -25.57
N LYS A 72 0.42 -2.55 -26.83
CA LYS A 72 0.45 -3.53 -27.92
C LYS A 72 1.56 -4.57 -27.69
N ALA A 73 2.74 -4.14 -27.25
CA ALA A 73 3.84 -5.04 -26.93
C ALA A 73 3.51 -5.97 -25.75
N LEU A 74 2.84 -5.46 -24.72
CA LEU A 74 2.37 -6.24 -23.57
C LEU A 74 1.32 -7.27 -23.98
N ALA A 75 0.38 -6.93 -24.86
CA ALA A 75 -0.61 -7.89 -25.36
C ALA A 75 0.07 -9.05 -26.12
N ILE A 76 1.08 -8.74 -26.94
CA ILE A 76 1.89 -9.76 -27.63
C ILE A 76 2.61 -10.63 -26.60
N MET A 77 3.29 -10.02 -25.61
CA MET A 77 3.95 -10.77 -24.53
C MET A 77 2.96 -11.72 -23.83
N GLN A 78 1.81 -11.20 -23.39
CA GLN A 78 0.77 -11.99 -22.72
C GLN A 78 0.32 -13.19 -23.56
N SER A 79 0.21 -13.04 -24.88
CA SER A 79 -0.18 -14.16 -25.78
C SER A 79 0.81 -15.35 -25.75
N TYR A 80 2.07 -15.12 -25.38
CA TYR A 80 3.09 -16.18 -25.28
C TYR A 80 3.31 -16.69 -23.85
N VAL A 81 3.14 -15.84 -22.83
CA VAL A 81 3.59 -16.16 -21.45
C VAL A 81 2.45 -16.48 -20.48
N ARG A 82 1.20 -16.19 -20.85
CA ARG A 82 0.03 -16.45 -19.99
C ARG A 82 -0.17 -17.95 -19.75
N HIS A 83 -0.24 -18.34 -18.48
CA HIS A 83 -0.47 -19.72 -18.07
C HIS A 83 -1.12 -19.75 -16.69
N PRO A 84 -2.13 -20.61 -16.41
CA PRO A 84 -2.90 -20.56 -15.16
C PRO A 84 -2.07 -20.58 -13.87
N VAL A 85 -0.98 -21.34 -13.85
CA VAL A 85 -0.06 -21.41 -12.69
C VAL A 85 0.70 -20.09 -12.50
N LEU A 86 1.15 -19.48 -13.59
CA LEU A 86 1.87 -18.21 -13.56
C LEU A 86 0.92 -17.05 -13.25
N ASP A 87 -0.30 -17.09 -13.78
CA ASP A 87 -1.38 -16.15 -13.45
C ASP A 87 -1.64 -16.14 -11.94
N ALA A 88 -1.84 -17.31 -11.34
CA ALA A 88 -2.02 -17.44 -9.90
C ALA A 88 -0.80 -16.89 -9.13
N TYR A 89 0.41 -17.29 -9.52
CA TYR A 89 1.64 -16.83 -8.87
C TYR A 89 1.77 -15.30 -8.90
N PHE A 90 1.63 -14.64 -10.06
CA PHE A 90 1.81 -13.20 -10.18
C PHE A 90 0.68 -12.38 -9.56
N VAL A 91 -0.52 -12.95 -9.48
CA VAL A 91 -1.64 -12.34 -8.77
C VAL A 91 -1.48 -12.47 -7.26
N TYR A 92 -1.15 -13.64 -6.71
CA TYR A 92 -0.94 -13.80 -5.26
C TYR A 92 0.30 -13.06 -4.75
N THR A 93 1.40 -13.07 -5.49
CA THR A 93 2.58 -12.27 -5.11
C THR A 93 2.30 -10.77 -5.13
N SER A 94 1.30 -10.33 -5.91
CA SER A 94 0.86 -8.93 -5.91
C SER A 94 0.18 -8.50 -4.61
N SER A 95 -0.57 -9.42 -3.98
CA SER A 95 -1.32 -9.11 -2.75
C SER A 95 -0.42 -9.02 -1.51
N LEU A 96 0.79 -9.58 -1.57
CA LEU A 96 1.83 -9.39 -0.54
C LEU A 96 2.31 -7.93 -0.43
N GLY A 97 1.96 -7.07 -1.39
CA GLY A 97 2.24 -5.63 -1.34
C GLY A 97 1.09 -4.80 -0.76
N THR A 98 0.07 -5.41 -0.15
CA THR A 98 -1.09 -4.69 0.37
C THR A 98 -0.81 -4.01 1.70
N HIS A 99 -1.57 -2.95 1.98
CA HIS A 99 -1.51 -2.21 3.23
C HIS A 99 -1.69 -3.11 4.47
N THR A 100 -2.61 -4.08 4.41
CA THR A 100 -2.87 -5.03 5.52
C THR A 100 -1.68 -5.94 5.79
N PHE A 101 -0.97 -6.38 4.75
CA PHE A 101 0.26 -7.16 4.91
C PHE A 101 1.30 -6.37 5.71
N PHE A 102 1.53 -5.11 5.35
CA PHE A 102 2.51 -4.26 6.05
C PHE A 102 2.11 -3.93 7.48
N MET A 103 0.82 -3.69 7.74
CA MET A 103 0.29 -3.49 9.10
C MET A 103 0.55 -4.68 10.03
N ILE A 104 0.62 -5.90 9.49
CA ILE A 104 0.85 -7.11 10.30
C ILE A 104 2.35 -7.42 10.38
N MET A 105 3.06 -7.38 9.24
CA MET A 105 4.43 -7.88 9.15
C MET A 105 5.49 -6.93 9.70
N LEU A 106 5.37 -5.62 9.45
CA LEU A 106 6.39 -4.65 9.92
C LEU A 106 6.49 -4.59 11.46
N PRO A 107 5.38 -4.58 12.23
CA PRO A 107 5.45 -4.60 13.69
C PRO A 107 6.18 -5.81 14.25
N LEU A 108 6.17 -6.97 13.57
CA LEU A 108 6.83 -8.18 14.07
C LEU A 108 8.34 -7.96 14.26
N PHE A 109 8.99 -7.18 13.40
CA PHE A 109 10.41 -6.88 13.58
C PHE A 109 10.68 -6.15 14.88
N TYR A 110 9.79 -5.26 15.32
CA TYR A 110 9.90 -4.61 16.62
C TYR A 110 9.55 -5.57 17.77
N PHE A 111 8.54 -6.42 17.59
CA PHE A 111 8.13 -7.39 18.62
C PHE A 111 9.20 -8.44 18.91
N PHE A 112 10.01 -8.79 17.92
CA PHE A 112 11.08 -9.78 18.00
C PHE A 112 12.49 -9.16 18.03
N GLY A 113 12.63 -7.90 18.46
CA GLY A 113 13.93 -7.33 18.78
C GLY A 113 14.84 -7.01 17.59
N ALA A 114 14.27 -6.79 16.41
CA ALA A 114 14.96 -6.32 15.21
C ALA A 114 14.51 -4.89 14.79
N PRO A 115 14.54 -3.89 15.69
CA PRO A 115 13.99 -2.56 15.43
C PRO A 115 14.73 -1.82 14.30
N ASP A 116 16.04 -2.00 14.16
CA ASP A 116 16.82 -1.38 13.08
C ASP A 116 16.45 -1.93 11.70
N PHE A 117 16.17 -3.23 11.62
CA PHE A 117 15.71 -3.88 10.40
C PHE A 117 14.30 -3.43 10.05
N GLY A 118 13.39 -3.45 11.04
CA GLY A 118 12.01 -2.96 10.90
C GLY A 118 11.95 -1.50 10.45
N ARG A 119 12.76 -0.63 11.06
CA ARG A 119 12.87 0.79 10.70
C ARG A 119 13.40 0.97 9.28
N GLY A 120 14.47 0.27 8.92
CA GLY A 120 15.02 0.34 7.56
C GLY A 120 13.98 -0.06 6.50
N LEU A 121 13.27 -1.17 6.71
CA LEU A 121 12.18 -1.60 5.83
C LEU A 121 11.02 -0.60 5.78
N LEU A 122 10.59 -0.09 6.93
CA LEU A 122 9.53 0.91 7.02
C LEU A 122 9.89 2.16 6.22
N LEU A 123 11.11 2.68 6.37
CA LEU A 123 11.56 3.88 5.67
C LEU A 123 11.67 3.67 4.16
N MET A 124 12.18 2.51 3.72
CA MET A 124 12.24 2.14 2.28
C MET A 124 10.85 2.07 1.67
N LEU A 125 9.96 1.34 2.32
CA LEU A 125 8.59 1.16 1.86
C LEU A 125 7.81 2.48 1.86
N SER A 126 7.84 3.21 2.97
CA SER A 126 7.03 4.43 3.14
C SER A 126 7.47 5.54 2.21
N THR A 127 8.79 5.73 2.05
CA THR A 127 9.34 6.71 1.10
C THR A 127 9.01 6.29 -0.34
N GLY A 128 9.12 5.00 -0.65
CA GLY A 128 8.77 4.45 -1.97
C GLY A 128 7.31 4.65 -2.35
N VAL A 129 6.38 4.32 -1.43
CA VAL A 129 4.96 4.56 -1.65
C VAL A 129 4.66 6.05 -1.76
N TYR A 130 5.16 6.87 -0.84
CA TYR A 130 4.91 8.31 -0.85
C TYR A 130 5.40 8.96 -2.15
N VAL A 131 6.66 8.73 -2.56
CA VAL A 131 7.23 9.33 -3.78
C VAL A 131 6.52 8.82 -5.03
N ALA A 132 6.23 7.51 -5.11
CA ALA A 132 5.50 6.96 -6.26
C ALA A 132 4.08 7.53 -6.36
N SER A 133 3.33 7.58 -5.25
CA SER A 133 1.98 8.16 -5.20
C SER A 133 1.98 9.66 -5.51
N PHE A 134 2.99 10.39 -5.03
CA PHE A 134 3.16 11.80 -5.38
C PHE A 134 3.34 11.99 -6.89
N ILE A 135 4.19 11.18 -7.54
CA ILE A 135 4.42 11.26 -8.99
C ILE A 135 3.18 10.78 -9.76
N LYS A 136 2.46 9.76 -9.27
CA LYS A 136 1.19 9.30 -9.85
C LYS A 136 0.18 10.44 -9.96
N ASP A 137 -0.11 11.12 -8.85
CA ASP A 137 -1.05 12.24 -8.82
C ASP A 137 -0.51 13.48 -9.55
N LEU A 138 0.82 13.62 -9.67
CA LEU A 138 1.43 14.68 -10.45
C LEU A 138 1.22 14.49 -11.95
N CYS A 139 1.39 13.25 -12.43
CA CYS A 139 1.41 12.91 -13.86
C CYS A 139 0.04 12.51 -14.42
N CYS A 140 -0.86 11.94 -13.59
CA CYS A 140 -2.21 11.52 -13.98
C CYS A 140 -2.25 10.61 -15.22
N VAL A 141 -1.33 9.66 -15.29
CA VAL A 141 -1.15 8.76 -16.43
C VAL A 141 -1.89 7.44 -16.19
N PRO A 142 -2.72 6.97 -17.14
CA PRO A 142 -3.48 5.73 -16.99
C PRO A 142 -2.60 4.49 -17.05
N ARG A 143 -3.18 3.37 -16.59
CA ARG A 143 -2.68 2.00 -16.81
C ARG A 143 -2.69 1.64 -18.32
N PRO A 144 -1.94 0.61 -18.76
CA PRO A 144 -2.01 0.08 -20.13
C PRO A 144 -3.45 -0.19 -20.62
N TYR A 145 -3.69 -0.01 -21.92
CA TYR A 145 -5.02 -0.13 -22.54
C TYR A 145 -5.53 -1.56 -22.54
N ALA A 146 -6.72 -1.78 -21.96
CA ALA A 146 -7.45 -3.04 -21.97
C ALA A 146 -8.83 -2.78 -22.63
N PRO A 147 -9.10 -3.33 -23.83
CA PRO A 147 -8.19 -4.06 -24.74
C PRO A 147 -7.05 -3.18 -25.31
N PRO A 148 -5.94 -3.73 -25.83
CA PRO A 148 -5.70 -5.14 -26.19
C PRO A 148 -5.13 -6.04 -25.08
N VAL A 149 -4.70 -5.49 -23.94
CA VAL A 149 -4.19 -6.32 -22.83
C VAL A 149 -5.33 -6.88 -21.99
N THR A 150 -5.07 -7.98 -21.28
CA THR A 150 -5.96 -8.51 -20.25
C THR A 150 -5.37 -8.19 -18.88
N ARG A 151 -6.08 -7.39 -18.08
CA ARG A 151 -5.61 -7.04 -16.73
C ARG A 151 -5.90 -8.19 -15.77
N LEU A 152 -4.91 -8.47 -14.92
CA LEU A 152 -5.06 -9.39 -13.80
C LEU A 152 -4.87 -8.62 -12.50
N THR A 153 -5.92 -8.55 -11.69
CA THR A 153 -5.86 -7.85 -10.41
C THR A 153 -6.77 -8.51 -9.40
N ILE A 154 -6.50 -8.23 -8.13
CA ILE A 154 -7.41 -8.50 -7.02
C ILE A 154 -7.72 -7.15 -6.38
N GLY A 155 -9.00 -6.79 -6.34
CA GLY A 155 -9.47 -5.55 -5.71
C GLY A 155 -9.17 -4.27 -6.50
N ASP A 156 -9.21 -3.16 -5.78
CA ASP A 156 -9.35 -1.79 -6.31
C ASP A 156 -8.09 -1.18 -6.94
N HIS A 157 -6.98 -1.93 -7.03
CA HIS A 157 -5.70 -1.42 -7.52
C HIS A 157 -5.70 -0.98 -9.00
N HIS A 158 -6.70 -1.39 -9.77
CA HIS A 158 -6.90 -0.97 -11.16
C HIS A 158 -7.43 0.47 -11.29
N LEU A 159 -7.98 1.02 -10.19
CA LEU A 159 -8.53 2.36 -10.11
C LEU A 159 -7.42 3.42 -9.92
N GLU A 160 -6.16 3.00 -9.69
CA GLU A 160 -5.02 3.90 -9.55
C GLU A 160 -4.33 4.23 -10.87
N TYR A 161 -3.69 5.40 -10.93
CA TYR A 161 -2.75 5.75 -12.00
C TYR A 161 -1.60 4.73 -12.14
N GLY A 162 -1.14 4.55 -13.38
CA GLY A 162 -0.13 3.56 -13.73
C GLY A 162 1.32 4.02 -13.52
N PHE A 163 1.61 5.30 -13.75
CA PHE A 163 3.00 5.79 -13.74
C PHE A 163 3.35 6.56 -12.46
N PRO A 164 4.45 6.23 -11.74
CA PRO A 164 5.32 5.06 -11.90
C PRO A 164 4.82 3.84 -11.13
N SER A 165 5.47 2.69 -11.33
CA SER A 165 5.15 1.46 -10.59
C SER A 165 5.62 1.49 -9.14
N THR A 166 4.66 1.56 -8.20
CA THR A 166 4.92 1.50 -6.75
C THR A 166 5.53 0.16 -6.33
N HIS A 167 5.02 -0.96 -6.82
CA HIS A 167 5.57 -2.28 -6.49
C HIS A 167 7.01 -2.43 -6.97
N SER A 168 7.33 -1.95 -8.19
CA SER A 168 8.71 -1.98 -8.70
C SER A 168 9.63 -1.08 -7.89
N THR A 169 9.16 0.10 -7.48
CA THR A 169 9.89 1.04 -6.61
C THR A 169 10.23 0.40 -5.27
N ASN A 170 9.24 -0.21 -4.62
CA ASN A 170 9.41 -0.82 -3.31
C ASN A 170 10.25 -2.11 -3.38
N SER A 171 10.04 -2.97 -4.38
CA SER A 171 10.83 -4.20 -4.49
C SER A 171 12.32 -3.91 -4.69
N VAL A 172 12.66 -2.90 -5.51
CA VAL A 172 14.06 -2.55 -5.76
C VAL A 172 14.70 -1.88 -4.54
N SER A 173 14.03 -0.92 -3.91
CA SER A 173 14.57 -0.27 -2.70
C SER A 173 14.77 -1.26 -1.55
N ILE A 174 13.80 -2.16 -1.32
CA ILE A 174 13.91 -3.22 -0.31
C ILE A 174 15.03 -4.20 -0.68
N ALA A 175 15.12 -4.66 -1.94
CA ALA A 175 16.15 -5.61 -2.34
C ALA A 175 17.57 -5.03 -2.19
N LEU A 176 17.76 -3.75 -2.53
CA LEU A 176 19.05 -3.08 -2.36
C LEU A 176 19.38 -2.84 -0.88
N PHE A 177 18.38 -2.53 -0.06
CA PHE A 177 18.54 -2.47 1.40
C PHE A 177 18.98 -3.81 1.98
N LEU A 178 18.29 -4.91 1.63
CA LEU A 178 18.67 -6.26 2.03
C LEU A 178 20.04 -6.67 1.50
N TYR A 179 20.38 -6.28 0.27
CA TYR A 179 21.70 -6.48 -0.31
C TYR A 179 22.78 -5.77 0.51
N THR A 180 22.53 -4.54 0.99
CA THR A 180 23.47 -3.81 1.84
C THR A 180 23.72 -4.54 3.16
N LEU A 181 22.66 -5.11 3.76
CA LEU A 181 22.80 -5.92 4.98
C LEU A 181 23.55 -7.23 4.72
N LEU A 182 23.25 -7.90 3.61
CA LEU A 182 23.91 -9.12 3.18
C LEU A 182 25.41 -8.87 2.92
N GLN A 183 25.74 -7.75 2.26
CA GLN A 183 27.11 -7.34 1.99
C GLN A 183 27.86 -7.00 3.29
N ARG A 184 27.21 -6.33 4.25
CA ARG A 184 27.81 -6.06 5.57
C ARG A 184 28.11 -7.35 6.35
N ALA A 185 27.22 -8.33 6.28
CA ALA A 185 27.42 -9.63 6.91
C ALA A 185 28.56 -10.43 6.25
N TYR A 186 28.72 -10.32 4.92
CA TYR A 186 29.76 -11.03 4.17
C TYR A 186 31.14 -10.35 4.25
N THR A 187 31.20 -9.03 4.09
CA THR A 187 32.43 -8.24 4.09
C THR A 187 32.37 -7.15 5.17
N PRO A 188 32.64 -7.49 6.44
CA PRO A 188 32.66 -6.51 7.54
C PRO A 188 33.77 -5.44 7.39
N ALA A 189 34.74 -5.65 6.49
CA ALA A 189 35.96 -4.85 6.34
C ALA A 189 35.77 -3.40 5.86
N SER A 190 34.68 -3.03 5.18
CA SER A 190 34.48 -1.65 4.68
C SER A 190 34.34 -0.60 5.80
N THR A 191 33.85 -1.00 6.97
CA THR A 191 33.65 -0.09 8.11
C THR A 191 34.91 -0.01 8.98
N ALA A 192 35.61 -1.13 9.14
CA ALA A 192 36.84 -1.21 9.92
C ALA A 192 38.00 -0.43 9.30
N ILE A 193 38.10 -0.39 7.96
CA ILE A 193 39.16 0.36 7.27
C ILE A 193 38.95 1.87 7.43
N LYS A 194 37.70 2.36 7.36
CA LYS A 194 37.37 3.79 7.51
C LYS A 194 37.64 4.29 8.94
N SER A 195 37.18 3.55 9.95
CA SER A 195 37.44 3.88 11.36
C SER A 195 38.91 3.80 11.75
N SER A 196 39.66 2.85 11.18
CA SER A 196 41.10 2.72 11.41
C SER A 196 41.89 3.85 10.75
N ILE A 197 41.48 4.29 9.55
CA ILE A 197 42.09 5.44 8.88
C ILE A 197 41.77 6.74 9.62
N ASP A 198 40.52 6.98 10.04
CA ASP A 198 40.15 8.19 10.79
C ASP A 198 40.83 8.25 12.17
N SER A 199 41.00 7.09 12.83
CA SER A 199 41.75 6.97 14.09
C SER A 199 43.26 7.14 13.89
N ALA A 200 43.83 6.56 12.83
CA ALA A 200 45.24 6.74 12.48
C ALA A 200 45.53 8.22 12.14
N VAL A 201 44.68 8.86 11.33
CA VAL A 201 44.79 10.27 10.96
C VAL A 201 44.66 11.19 12.18
N SER A 202 43.87 10.82 13.19
CA SER A 202 43.78 11.55 14.46
C SER A 202 45.01 11.36 15.37
N SER A 203 45.75 10.25 15.23
CA SER A 203 46.94 9.92 16.02
C SER A 203 48.28 10.43 15.44
N VAL A 204 48.29 10.97 14.22
CA VAL A 204 49.52 11.36 13.48
C VAL A 204 50.20 12.66 13.98
N ASN A 205 49.81 13.18 15.15
CA ASN A 205 50.60 14.21 15.85
C ASN A 205 51.72 13.66 16.75
N ALA A 206 51.98 12.35 16.77
CA ALA A 206 53.12 11.78 17.48
C ALA A 206 53.97 10.90 16.55
N THR A 207 55.23 11.31 16.38
CA THR A 207 56.28 10.59 15.67
C THR A 207 56.56 9.21 16.30
N SER A 208 56.08 8.12 15.69
CA SER A 208 56.73 6.80 15.77
C SER A 208 56.17 5.78 14.78
N VAL A 209 57.03 5.35 13.86
CA VAL A 209 57.23 4.00 13.29
C VAL A 209 56.01 3.10 13.06
N LEU A 210 55.72 2.82 11.78
CA LEU A 210 54.84 1.76 11.27
C LEU A 210 55.23 0.35 11.75
N PRO A 211 54.25 -0.48 12.13
CA PRO A 211 54.20 -1.89 11.77
C PRO A 211 52.99 -2.14 10.86
N THR A 212 53.18 -2.12 9.54
CA THR A 212 52.12 -2.28 8.53
C THR A 212 51.72 -3.73 8.24
N ALA A 213 52.21 -4.71 8.99
CA ALA A 213 52.05 -6.12 8.62
C ALA A 213 51.06 -6.94 9.49
N GLU A 214 50.61 -6.46 10.66
CA GLU A 214 49.81 -7.28 11.59
C GLU A 214 48.34 -6.84 11.79
N VAL A 215 47.91 -5.72 11.21
CA VAL A 215 46.52 -5.22 11.41
C VAL A 215 45.52 -5.75 10.38
N VAL A 216 45.97 -6.53 9.39
CA VAL A 216 45.07 -7.27 8.49
C VAL A 216 44.73 -8.61 9.12
N GLU A 217 44.24 -8.59 10.37
CA GLU A 217 43.54 -9.73 10.92
C GLU A 217 42.26 -9.88 10.11
N LEU A 218 42.18 -10.99 9.36
CA LEU A 218 41.03 -11.36 8.54
C LEU A 218 39.76 -11.26 9.39
N VAL A 219 39.01 -10.17 9.23
CA VAL A 219 37.65 -10.08 9.76
C VAL A 219 36.81 -11.07 8.97
N GLN A 220 36.77 -12.31 9.45
CA GLN A 220 36.01 -13.41 8.87
C GLN A 220 34.55 -12.96 8.74
N GLY A 221 34.00 -12.98 7.52
CA GLY A 221 32.59 -12.67 7.30
C GLY A 221 31.68 -13.54 8.17
N GLN A 222 30.58 -12.98 8.67
CA GLN A 222 29.60 -13.70 9.48
C GLN A 222 28.88 -14.81 8.69
N ILE A 223 28.93 -14.75 7.35
CA ILE A 223 28.28 -15.69 6.45
C ILE A 223 29.26 -16.26 5.41
N SER A 224 28.98 -17.49 4.98
CA SER A 224 29.78 -18.16 3.94
C SER A 224 29.58 -17.56 2.56
N GLU A 225 30.55 -17.72 1.67
CA GLU A 225 30.44 -17.30 0.25
C GLU A 225 29.21 -17.90 -0.44
N ARG A 226 28.90 -19.18 -0.15
CA ARG A 226 27.70 -19.83 -0.71
C ARG A 226 26.42 -19.16 -0.24
N THR A 227 26.36 -18.81 1.05
CA THR A 227 25.21 -18.10 1.63
C THR A 227 25.05 -16.72 1.00
N TYR A 228 26.15 -16.01 0.79
CA TYR A 228 26.16 -14.71 0.12
C TYR A 228 25.65 -14.82 -1.33
N GLN A 229 26.20 -15.74 -2.13
CA GLN A 229 25.77 -15.97 -3.52
C GLN A 229 24.29 -16.37 -3.62
N LEU A 230 23.83 -17.27 -2.75
CA LEU A 230 22.41 -17.66 -2.68
C LEU A 230 21.53 -16.47 -2.30
N GLY A 231 21.94 -15.65 -1.34
CA GLY A 231 21.22 -14.44 -0.95
C GLY A 231 21.08 -13.45 -2.11
N VAL A 232 22.18 -13.20 -2.85
CA VAL A 232 22.14 -12.34 -4.05
C VAL A 232 21.22 -12.91 -5.12
N ALA A 233 21.30 -14.23 -5.40
CA ALA A 233 20.43 -14.88 -6.37
C ALA A 233 18.94 -14.78 -5.99
N LEU A 234 18.61 -14.94 -4.70
CA LEU A 234 17.24 -14.79 -4.19
C LEU A 234 16.75 -13.34 -4.33
N LEU A 235 17.59 -12.35 -4.06
CA LEU A 235 17.23 -10.93 -4.23
C LEU A 235 17.01 -10.57 -5.71
N LEU A 236 17.84 -11.08 -6.61
CA LEU A 236 17.65 -10.90 -8.05
C LEU A 236 16.35 -11.56 -8.53
N PHE A 237 16.07 -12.78 -8.07
CA PHE A 237 14.81 -13.46 -8.37
C PHE A 237 13.61 -12.70 -7.83
N TYR A 238 13.69 -12.18 -6.61
CA TYR A 238 12.65 -11.37 -5.99
C TYR A 238 12.34 -10.10 -6.81
N VAL A 239 13.37 -9.32 -7.17
CA VAL A 239 13.19 -8.11 -8.00
C VAL A 239 12.62 -8.47 -9.37
N PHE A 240 13.19 -9.49 -10.03
CA PHE A 240 12.70 -9.94 -11.33
C PHE A 240 11.23 -10.36 -11.25
N SER A 241 10.86 -11.19 -10.28
CA SER A 241 9.51 -11.70 -10.10
C SER A 241 8.49 -10.58 -9.90
N ILE A 242 8.75 -9.61 -9.03
CA ILE A 242 7.81 -8.51 -8.78
C ILE A 242 7.70 -7.57 -9.97
N VAL A 243 8.83 -7.13 -10.55
CA VAL A 243 8.85 -6.17 -11.67
C VAL A 243 8.25 -6.80 -12.91
N TYR A 244 8.65 -8.02 -13.26
CA TYR A 244 8.07 -8.77 -14.38
C TYR A 244 6.60 -9.06 -14.12
N GLY A 245 6.22 -9.42 -12.89
CA GLY A 245 4.84 -9.66 -12.51
C GLY A 245 3.92 -8.46 -12.79
N ARG A 246 4.39 -7.22 -12.65
CA ARG A 246 3.61 -6.02 -13.00
C ARG A 246 3.34 -5.87 -14.49
N LEU A 247 4.29 -6.29 -15.33
CA LEU A 247 4.14 -6.34 -16.78
C LEU A 247 3.23 -7.51 -17.18
N TYR A 248 3.44 -8.67 -16.56
CA TYR A 248 2.68 -9.90 -16.79
C TYR A 248 1.19 -9.70 -16.54
N THR A 249 0.82 -9.04 -15.44
CA THR A 249 -0.58 -8.73 -15.09
C THR A 249 -1.16 -7.55 -15.87
N ALA A 250 -0.37 -6.93 -16.76
CA ALA A 250 -0.69 -5.73 -17.52
C ALA A 250 -1.20 -4.54 -16.67
N MET A 251 -0.79 -4.51 -15.40
CA MET A 251 -1.07 -3.40 -14.50
C MET A 251 -0.10 -2.24 -14.74
N HIS A 252 1.07 -2.47 -15.33
CA HIS A 252 2.05 -1.41 -15.59
C HIS A 252 2.67 -1.54 -16.97
N SER A 253 3.04 -0.40 -17.53
CA SER A 253 3.83 -0.27 -18.75
C SER A 253 5.32 -0.54 -18.47
N PHE A 254 6.12 -0.73 -19.52
CA PHE A 254 7.58 -0.84 -19.38
C PHE A 254 8.17 0.46 -18.86
N THR A 255 7.68 1.60 -19.35
CA THR A 255 8.07 2.94 -18.88
C THR A 255 7.79 3.10 -17.38
N ASP A 256 6.63 2.61 -16.89
CA ASP A 256 6.26 2.67 -15.47
C ASP A 256 7.24 1.88 -14.59
N CYS A 257 7.61 0.68 -15.05
CA CYS A 257 8.53 -0.22 -14.34
C CYS A 257 9.98 0.29 -14.36
N ILE A 258 10.46 0.83 -15.48
CA ILE A 258 11.81 1.42 -15.58
C ILE A 258 11.94 2.61 -14.62
N MET A 259 10.96 3.53 -14.63
CA MET A 259 10.94 4.65 -13.69
C MET A 259 10.84 4.16 -12.24
N GLY A 260 10.00 3.15 -11.98
CA GLY A 260 9.90 2.56 -10.64
C GLY A 260 11.23 1.97 -10.15
N VAL A 261 11.94 1.22 -10.99
CA VAL A 261 13.28 0.68 -10.65
C VAL A 261 14.27 1.80 -10.35
N ALA A 262 14.30 2.86 -11.18
CA ALA A 262 15.18 4.00 -10.97
C ALA A 262 14.87 4.75 -9.67
N LEU A 263 13.58 4.98 -9.37
CA LEU A 263 13.14 5.59 -8.12
C LEU A 263 13.50 4.73 -6.91
N GLY A 264 13.30 3.41 -6.99
CA GLY A 264 13.66 2.48 -5.92
C GLY A 264 15.16 2.51 -5.61
N ALA A 265 16.01 2.52 -6.64
CA ALA A 265 17.44 2.67 -6.49
C ALA A 265 17.84 4.04 -5.89
N GLY A 266 17.18 5.11 -6.33
CA GLY A 266 17.40 6.45 -5.77
C GLY A 266 17.03 6.57 -4.29
N ILE A 267 15.92 5.97 -3.87
CA ILE A 267 15.47 5.96 -2.47
C ILE A 267 16.43 5.18 -1.59
N TRP A 268 16.88 4.01 -2.04
CA TRP A 268 17.92 3.26 -1.35
C TRP A 268 19.22 4.07 -1.24
N GLY A 269 19.66 4.72 -2.33
CA GLY A 269 20.85 5.56 -2.33
C GLY A 269 20.73 6.72 -1.33
N LEU A 270 19.59 7.41 -1.29
CA LEU A 270 19.33 8.46 -0.32
C LEU A 270 19.40 7.93 1.12
N HIS A 271 18.83 6.75 1.38
CA HIS A 271 18.91 6.15 2.70
C HIS A 271 20.33 5.78 3.11
N VAL A 272 21.12 5.18 2.23
CA VAL A 272 22.53 4.89 2.53
C VAL A 272 23.30 6.18 2.86
N LEU A 273 23.03 7.26 2.13
CA LEU A 273 23.70 8.55 2.34
C LEU A 273 23.24 9.26 3.62
N CYS A 274 21.95 9.19 3.97
CA CYS A 274 21.37 9.96 5.06
C CYS A 274 21.20 9.19 6.38
N ARG A 275 21.25 7.84 6.38
CA ARG A 275 20.92 7.01 7.56
C ARG A 275 21.69 7.42 8.81
N GLU A 276 23.01 7.55 8.74
CA GLU A 276 23.85 7.88 9.89
C GLU A 276 23.55 9.29 10.43
N TYR A 277 23.33 10.26 9.54
CA TYR A 277 22.98 11.62 9.93
C TYR A 277 21.62 11.69 10.63
N VAL A 278 20.63 10.97 10.08
CA VAL A 278 19.29 10.90 10.66
C VAL A 278 19.32 10.16 12.00
N ASP A 279 20.04 9.05 12.10
CA ASP A 279 20.17 8.27 13.33
C ASP A 279 20.83 9.09 14.45
N ASN A 280 21.93 9.79 14.14
CA ASN A 280 22.59 10.69 15.11
C ASN A 280 21.69 11.87 15.49
N TRP A 281 20.99 12.47 14.52
CA TRP A 281 20.09 13.58 14.79
C TRP A 281 18.92 13.21 15.69
N VAL A 282 18.35 12.01 15.54
CA VAL A 282 17.27 11.52 16.43
C VAL A 282 17.78 11.20 17.82
N ARG A 283 18.99 10.61 17.94
CA ARG A 283 19.60 10.25 19.22
C ARG A 283 20.04 11.49 20.01
N ASP A 284 20.74 12.42 19.36
CA ASP A 284 21.40 13.54 20.01
C ASP A 284 20.51 14.81 20.02
N GLY A 285 19.50 14.85 19.15
CA GLY A 285 18.57 15.97 19.04
C GLY A 285 17.45 15.90 20.07
N GLY A 286 17.32 16.94 20.90
CA GLY A 286 16.21 17.11 21.83
C GLY A 286 14.86 17.37 21.14
N PHE A 287 14.00 18.20 21.74
CA PHE A 287 12.65 18.46 21.22
C PHE A 287 12.59 19.03 19.78
N ILE A 288 13.72 19.49 19.23
CA ILE A 288 13.80 19.91 17.84
C ILE A 288 13.40 18.80 16.85
N VAL A 289 13.62 17.53 17.18
CA VAL A 289 13.30 16.39 16.31
C VAL A 289 11.80 16.28 16.02
N PRO A 290 10.91 16.12 17.03
CA PRO A 290 9.47 16.12 16.78
C PRO A 290 8.97 17.49 16.27
N ALA A 291 9.58 18.59 16.71
CA ALA A 291 9.21 19.93 16.25
C ALA A 291 9.49 20.19 14.76
N THR A 292 10.38 19.42 14.11
CA THR A 292 10.61 19.51 12.67
C THR A 292 9.90 18.40 11.89
N ILE A 293 9.93 17.15 12.36
CA ILE A 293 9.28 16.01 11.67
C ILE A 293 7.78 16.19 11.56
N VAL A 294 7.10 16.60 12.65
CA VAL A 294 5.64 16.73 12.63
C VAL A 294 5.19 17.80 11.63
N PRO A 295 5.69 19.04 11.65
CA PRO A 295 5.34 20.02 10.62
C PRO A 295 5.78 19.62 9.21
N LEU A 296 6.93 18.97 9.05
CA LEU A 296 7.40 18.52 7.74
C LEU A 296 6.45 17.48 7.13
N CYS A 297 6.06 16.45 7.89
CA CYS A 297 5.13 15.42 7.43
C CYS A 297 3.74 16.02 7.12
N LEU A 298 3.24 16.93 7.96
CA LEU A 298 1.98 17.64 7.69
C LEU A 298 2.09 18.54 6.44
N TYR A 299 3.23 19.18 6.23
CA TYR A 299 3.50 19.95 5.02
C TYR A 299 3.53 19.07 3.77
N LEU A 300 4.13 17.88 3.84
CA LEU A 300 4.14 16.89 2.75
C LEU A 300 2.71 16.43 2.40
N VAL A 301 1.87 16.14 3.40
CA VAL A 301 0.44 15.84 3.20
C VAL A 301 -0.28 17.00 2.52
N HIS A 302 -0.07 18.23 3.02
CA HIS A 302 -0.72 19.43 2.48
C HIS A 302 -0.30 19.73 1.03
N ARG A 303 0.98 19.52 0.69
CA ARG A 303 1.54 19.85 -0.63
C ARG A 303 1.44 18.73 -1.64
N HIS A 304 0.87 17.59 -1.27
CA HIS A 304 0.62 16.50 -2.20
C HIS A 304 -0.21 16.99 -3.41
N PRO A 305 0.19 16.67 -4.66
CA PRO A 305 -0.52 17.07 -5.85
C PRO A 305 -1.99 16.69 -5.78
N GLN A 306 -2.84 17.56 -6.31
CA GLN A 306 -4.24 17.25 -6.55
C GLN A 306 -4.33 16.55 -7.92
N PRO A 307 -4.83 15.30 -7.96
CA PRO A 307 -5.04 14.60 -9.22
C PRO A 307 -6.23 15.17 -9.98
N VAL A 308 -6.33 14.84 -11.27
CA VAL A 308 -7.46 15.25 -12.13
C VAL A 308 -8.63 14.29 -11.99
N ASP A 309 -8.36 13.03 -11.64
CA ASP A 309 -9.34 11.97 -11.36
C ASP A 309 -9.30 11.59 -9.87
N ASP A 310 -10.35 10.94 -9.39
CA ASP A 310 -10.34 10.38 -8.04
C ASP A 310 -9.43 9.13 -7.99
N CYS A 311 -8.21 9.28 -7.43
CA CYS A 311 -7.26 8.19 -7.22
C CYS A 311 -7.06 7.91 -5.72
N PRO A 312 -7.05 6.64 -5.26
CA PRO A 312 -6.65 6.30 -3.88
C PRO A 312 -5.16 6.53 -3.59
N CYS A 313 -4.37 6.96 -4.59
CA CYS A 313 -2.94 7.29 -4.49
C CYS A 313 -2.62 8.20 -3.30
N PHE A 314 -3.42 9.25 -3.11
CA PHE A 314 -3.27 10.21 -2.00
C PHE A 314 -3.53 9.53 -0.64
N GLU A 315 -4.54 8.67 -0.57
CA GLU A 315 -4.90 7.96 0.65
C GLU A 315 -3.77 7.05 1.16
N ASP A 316 -3.05 6.40 0.24
CA ASP A 316 -1.88 5.60 0.58
C ASP A 316 -0.71 6.49 1.01
N ALA A 317 -0.47 7.58 0.28
CA ALA A 317 0.61 8.52 0.60
C ALA A 317 0.48 9.10 2.02
N ILE A 318 -0.74 9.52 2.41
CA ILE A 318 -0.99 10.06 3.76
C ILE A 318 -0.83 8.98 4.84
N ALA A 319 -1.20 7.72 4.57
CA ALA A 319 -1.03 6.65 5.54
C ALA A 319 0.45 6.42 5.84
N PHE A 320 1.27 6.22 4.80
CA PHE A 320 2.70 5.93 4.96
C PHE A 320 3.49 7.09 5.56
N VAL A 321 3.26 8.33 5.12
CA VAL A 321 3.96 9.49 5.71
C VAL A 321 3.59 9.69 7.19
N SER A 322 2.37 9.32 7.57
CA SER A 322 1.92 9.41 8.96
C SER A 322 2.52 8.31 9.83
N VAL A 323 2.67 7.08 9.32
CA VAL A 323 3.40 6.02 10.04
C VAL A 323 4.86 6.43 10.26
N VAL A 324 5.51 7.02 9.26
CA VAL A 324 6.88 7.56 9.40
C VAL A 324 6.93 8.63 10.47
N MET A 325 6.01 9.60 10.45
CA MET A 325 5.92 10.62 11.50
C MET A 325 5.81 10.00 12.90
N GLY A 326 4.95 8.99 13.06
CA GLY A 326 4.78 8.27 14.32
C GLY A 326 6.03 7.51 14.76
N GLU A 327 6.72 6.86 13.84
CA GLU A 327 7.95 6.12 14.13
C GLU A 327 9.06 7.05 14.62
N PHE A 328 9.28 8.18 13.96
CA PHE A 328 10.26 9.17 14.40
C PHE A 328 9.93 9.73 15.79
N VAL A 329 8.66 10.03 16.06
CA VAL A 329 8.22 10.53 17.37
C VAL A 329 8.42 9.47 18.46
N ALA A 330 8.03 8.22 18.20
CA ALA A 330 8.26 7.14 19.14
C ALA A 330 9.74 6.91 19.39
N ARG A 331 10.55 6.82 18.33
CA ARG A 331 11.99 6.62 18.46
C ARG A 331 12.66 7.72 19.28
N TRP A 332 12.36 8.98 18.97
CA TRP A 332 12.85 10.11 19.75
C TRP A 332 12.46 10.00 21.23
N TYR A 333 11.20 9.68 21.51
CA TYR A 333 10.72 9.51 22.88
C TYR A 333 11.44 8.36 23.60
N MET A 334 11.67 7.24 22.93
CA MET A 334 12.31 6.06 23.49
C MET A 334 13.76 6.34 23.90
N GLU A 335 14.53 6.97 23.02
CA GLU A 335 15.94 7.35 23.26
C GLU A 335 16.07 8.35 24.43
N HIS A 336 15.13 9.29 24.57
CA HIS A 336 15.21 10.36 25.57
C HIS A 336 14.62 10.00 26.94
N ASN A 337 13.87 8.88 27.05
CA ASN A 337 13.22 8.46 28.30
C ASN A 337 13.78 7.13 28.86
N GLY A 338 14.98 6.72 28.43
CA GLY A 338 15.68 5.57 29.01
C GLY A 338 15.13 4.21 28.57
N TYR A 339 14.54 4.14 27.37
CA TYR A 339 14.14 2.87 26.75
C TYR A 339 15.18 2.40 25.74
N ASP A 340 16.42 2.26 26.21
CA ASP A 340 17.57 1.84 25.43
C ASP A 340 17.77 0.31 25.50
N GLU A 341 18.91 -0.18 24.99
CA GLU A 341 19.27 -1.60 25.07
C GLU A 341 19.33 -2.13 26.51
N SER A 342 19.57 -1.27 27.50
CA SER A 342 19.61 -1.67 28.91
C SER A 342 18.20 -1.96 29.46
N PHE A 343 17.19 -1.25 28.94
CA PHE A 343 15.79 -1.53 29.26
C PHE A 343 15.32 -2.85 28.64
N PHE A 344 15.67 -3.09 27.38
CA PHE A 344 15.30 -4.30 26.62
C PHE A 344 16.26 -5.47 26.86
N ALA A 345 16.53 -5.77 28.13
CA ALA A 345 17.52 -6.77 28.51
C ALA A 345 16.98 -8.21 28.54
N ARG A 346 15.65 -8.41 28.64
CA ARG A 346 15.10 -9.76 28.89
C ARG A 346 15.06 -10.60 27.61
N PRO A 347 15.68 -11.79 27.61
CA PRO A 347 15.50 -12.74 26.52
C PRO A 347 14.07 -13.28 26.53
N MET A 348 13.58 -13.64 25.35
CA MET A 348 12.27 -14.27 25.24
C MET A 348 12.18 -15.56 26.08
N PRO A 349 11.05 -15.84 26.73
CA PRO A 349 10.80 -17.12 27.38
C PRO A 349 11.10 -18.30 26.44
N GLY A 350 11.91 -19.24 26.90
CA GLY A 350 12.35 -20.39 26.11
C GLY A 350 13.47 -20.11 25.11
N ALA A 351 14.13 -18.94 25.13
CA ALA A 351 15.19 -18.57 24.16
C ALA A 351 16.40 -19.52 24.13
N THR A 352 16.66 -20.28 25.19
CA THR A 352 17.77 -21.24 25.23
C THR A 352 17.60 -22.41 24.27
N TRP A 353 16.36 -22.77 23.91
CA TRP A 353 16.02 -23.94 23.08
C TRP A 353 16.70 -25.24 23.56
N ALA A 354 17.04 -25.34 24.85
CA ALA A 354 17.80 -26.45 25.40
C ALA A 354 16.93 -27.71 25.58
N THR A 355 15.64 -27.51 25.85
CA THR A 355 14.65 -28.57 26.03
C THR A 355 13.47 -28.40 25.07
N TRP A 356 12.73 -29.48 24.81
CA TRP A 356 11.47 -29.40 24.05
C TRP A 356 10.44 -28.46 24.71
N SER A 357 10.44 -28.37 26.03
CA SER A 357 9.64 -27.39 26.78
C SER A 357 10.05 -25.95 26.46
N ASP A 358 11.34 -25.66 26.27
CA ASP A 358 11.81 -24.32 25.89
C ASP A 358 11.32 -23.96 24.49
N VAL A 359 11.42 -24.89 23.54
CA VAL A 359 10.93 -24.69 22.16
C VAL A 359 9.43 -24.42 22.15
N VAL A 360 8.64 -25.20 22.89
CA VAL A 360 7.18 -25.00 22.99
C VAL A 360 6.88 -23.65 23.68
N THR A 361 7.60 -23.30 24.74
CA THR A 361 7.45 -22.01 25.44
C THR A 361 7.78 -20.83 24.53
N TRP A 362 8.83 -20.95 23.74
CA TRP A 362 9.23 -19.91 22.79
C TRP A 362 8.16 -19.70 21.71
N TRP A 363 7.71 -20.77 21.05
CA TRP A 363 6.70 -20.67 19.99
C TRP A 363 5.34 -20.19 20.50
N SER A 364 4.91 -20.66 21.67
CA SER A 364 3.68 -20.20 22.31
C SER A 364 3.75 -18.73 22.72
N THR A 365 4.88 -18.27 23.25
CA THR A 365 5.10 -16.86 23.58
C THR A 365 5.15 -16.01 22.31
N ALA A 366 5.85 -16.47 21.26
CA ALA A 366 5.92 -15.80 19.97
C ALA A 366 4.53 -15.63 19.32
N ALA A 367 3.71 -16.69 19.34
CA ALA A 367 2.33 -16.65 18.85
C ALA A 367 1.48 -15.67 19.66
N THR A 368 1.58 -15.72 21.00
CA THR A 368 0.86 -14.82 21.91
C THR A 368 1.22 -13.36 21.69
N LYS A 369 2.52 -13.04 21.59
CA LYS A 369 3.02 -11.69 21.28
C LYS A 369 2.49 -11.19 19.94
N THR A 370 2.54 -12.04 18.92
CA THR A 370 2.04 -11.70 17.58
C THR A 370 0.56 -11.36 17.62
N VAL A 371 -0.26 -12.22 18.23
CA VAL A 371 -1.71 -12.01 18.35
C VAL A 371 -2.02 -10.74 19.14
N ILE A 372 -1.43 -10.57 20.32
CA ILE A 372 -1.72 -9.43 21.19
C ILE A 372 -1.23 -8.12 20.58
N GLY A 373 -0.03 -8.09 20.01
CA GLY A 373 0.50 -6.89 19.35
C GLY A 373 -0.34 -6.48 18.15
N VAL A 374 -0.71 -7.42 17.28
CA VAL A 374 -1.56 -7.15 16.10
C VAL A 374 -2.97 -6.71 16.53
N LEU A 375 -3.58 -7.39 17.52
CA LEU A 375 -4.88 -6.98 18.05
C LEU A 375 -4.85 -5.57 18.65
N THR A 376 -3.78 -5.21 19.36
CA THR A 376 -3.60 -3.86 19.92
C THR A 376 -3.61 -2.80 18.81
N ILE A 377 -2.93 -3.05 17.70
CA ILE A 377 -2.92 -2.16 16.53
C ILE A 377 -4.32 -2.02 15.92
N PHE A 378 -5.07 -3.12 15.78
CA PHE A 378 -6.44 -3.08 15.26
C PHE A 378 -7.41 -2.37 16.21
N ILE A 379 -7.29 -2.62 17.52
CA ILE A 379 -8.08 -1.92 18.54
C ILE A 379 -7.81 -0.42 18.47
N TRP A 380 -6.53 -0.01 18.41
CA TRP A 380 -6.16 1.39 18.22
C TRP A 380 -6.82 1.98 16.98
N ARG A 381 -6.74 1.29 15.83
CA ARG A 381 -7.33 1.75 14.59
C ARG A 381 -8.83 2.02 14.73
N ILE A 382 -9.57 1.15 15.41
CA ILE A 382 -11.03 1.30 15.63
C ILE A 382 -11.30 2.46 16.59
N VAL A 383 -10.61 2.51 17.74
CA VAL A 383 -10.79 3.53 18.77
C VAL A 383 -10.43 4.92 18.25
N ALA A 384 -9.27 5.06 17.61
CA ALA A 384 -8.79 6.32 17.05
C ALA A 384 -9.70 6.84 15.92
N LYS A 385 -10.20 5.96 15.05
CA LYS A 385 -11.16 6.33 14.01
C LYS A 385 -12.47 6.83 14.62
N SER A 386 -13.03 6.09 15.58
CA SER A 386 -14.26 6.48 16.28
C SER A 386 -14.10 7.82 17.00
N PHE A 387 -13.00 8.01 17.71
CA PHE A 387 -12.66 9.26 18.39
C PHE A 387 -12.53 10.43 17.40
N CYS A 388 -11.84 10.26 16.28
CA CYS A 388 -11.68 11.31 15.28
C CYS A 388 -13.01 11.69 14.62
N HIS A 389 -13.86 10.72 14.29
CA HIS A 389 -15.18 11.00 13.71
C HIS A 389 -16.12 11.71 14.69
N PHE A 390 -15.90 11.56 15.99
CA PHE A 390 -16.61 12.30 17.03
C PHE A 390 -16.07 13.73 17.20
N VAL A 391 -14.74 13.89 17.23
CA VAL A 391 -14.09 15.17 17.57
C VAL A 391 -13.88 16.09 16.37
N LEU A 392 -13.52 15.55 15.20
CA LEU A 392 -13.12 16.35 14.04
C LEU A 392 -14.26 17.16 13.40
N PRO A 393 -15.49 16.63 13.22
CA PRO A 393 -16.54 17.42 12.57
C PRO A 393 -16.95 18.68 13.37
N PRO A 394 -17.09 18.64 14.71
CA PRO A 394 -17.30 19.84 15.51
C PRO A 394 -16.12 20.82 15.46
N THR A 395 -14.88 20.33 15.53
CA THR A 395 -13.70 21.21 15.52
C THR A 395 -13.52 21.90 14.17
N PHE A 396 -13.73 21.19 13.05
CA PHE A 396 -13.67 21.82 11.74
C PHE A 396 -14.77 22.86 11.52
N ARG A 397 -15.98 22.63 12.01
CA ARG A 397 -17.06 23.64 11.97
C ARG A 397 -16.71 24.88 12.79
N PHE A 398 -16.10 24.69 13.96
CA PHE A 398 -15.62 25.82 14.74
C PHE A 398 -14.49 26.58 14.03
N LEU A 399 -13.53 25.84 13.46
CA LEU A 399 -12.39 26.43 12.75
C LEU A 399 -12.79 27.10 11.43
N SER A 400 -13.82 26.64 10.73
CA SER A 400 -14.30 27.27 9.50
C SER A 400 -14.89 28.66 9.73
N HIS A 401 -15.34 28.95 10.96
CA HIS A 401 -15.73 30.31 11.37
C HIS A 401 -14.54 31.24 11.62
N LEU A 402 -13.34 30.69 11.90
CA LEU A 402 -12.14 31.45 12.22
C LEU A 402 -11.18 31.60 11.02
N PHE A 403 -11.10 30.58 10.18
CA PHE A 403 -10.17 30.53 9.05
C PHE A 403 -10.81 29.82 7.85
N THR A 404 -10.39 30.20 6.64
CA THR A 404 -10.70 29.43 5.43
C THR A 404 -9.90 28.13 5.45
N LEU A 405 -10.58 27.01 5.66
CA LEU A 405 -9.95 25.70 5.66
C LEU A 405 -9.55 25.29 4.22
N PRO A 406 -8.39 24.63 4.05
CA PRO A 406 -8.00 24.11 2.74
C PRO A 406 -8.97 23.00 2.33
N HIS A 407 -9.63 23.18 1.17
CA HIS A 407 -10.51 22.18 0.56
C HIS A 407 -9.78 21.46 -0.57
N ARG A 408 -9.95 20.14 -0.67
CA ARG A 408 -9.41 19.34 -1.77
C ARG A 408 -10.55 18.97 -2.73
N ARG A 409 -10.28 18.98 -4.05
CA ARG A 409 -11.30 18.84 -5.11
C ARG A 409 -12.30 17.69 -4.93
N PHE A 410 -11.85 16.52 -4.48
CA PHE A 410 -12.67 15.32 -4.33
C PHE A 410 -13.25 15.12 -2.93
N TYR A 411 -12.99 16.05 -1.99
CA TYR A 411 -13.34 15.91 -0.60
C TYR A 411 -14.43 16.93 -0.24
N THR A 412 -15.45 16.44 0.45
CA THR A 412 -16.56 17.26 0.92
C THR A 412 -16.07 18.11 2.08
N PRO A 413 -16.22 19.46 2.01
CA PRO A 413 -15.86 20.36 3.09
C PRO A 413 -16.64 20.08 4.37
N ALA A 414 -16.00 20.27 5.51
CA ALA A 414 -16.62 20.08 6.83
C ALA A 414 -17.81 21.01 7.14
N THR A 415 -18.02 22.05 6.33
CA THR A 415 -19.21 22.92 6.39
C THR A 415 -20.45 22.26 5.83
N ASP A 416 -20.29 21.26 4.97
CA ASP A 416 -21.36 20.76 4.10
C ASP A 416 -21.96 19.43 4.61
N TYR A 417 -21.50 18.93 5.77
CA TYR A 417 -22.05 17.74 6.42
C TYR A 417 -22.07 17.84 7.95
N THR A 418 -23.14 17.31 8.55
CA THR A 418 -23.37 17.34 10.01
C THR A 418 -22.70 16.17 10.74
N SER A 419 -22.50 15.04 10.06
CA SER A 419 -21.85 13.84 10.59
C SER A 419 -21.30 13.01 9.43
N VAL A 420 -20.13 12.39 9.60
CA VAL A 420 -19.59 11.44 8.64
C VAL A 420 -20.38 10.12 8.75
N PRO A 421 -21.11 9.67 7.71
CA PRO A 421 -21.84 8.41 7.77
C PRO A 421 -20.87 7.23 7.96
N PRO A 422 -21.15 6.26 8.85
CA PRO A 422 -20.22 5.15 9.15
C PRO A 422 -19.85 4.28 7.94
N GLU A 423 -20.73 4.22 6.93
CA GLU A 423 -20.66 3.28 5.81
C GLU A 423 -20.32 3.92 4.44
N LYS A 424 -20.25 5.27 4.37
CA LYS A 424 -20.08 6.00 3.09
C LYS A 424 -18.82 6.90 3.05
N GLY A 425 -17.84 6.66 3.92
CA GLY A 425 -16.53 7.33 3.88
C GLY A 425 -15.54 6.63 2.94
N LEU A 426 -14.28 7.11 2.92
CA LEU A 426 -13.14 6.61 2.12
C LEU A 426 -13.18 5.09 1.90
N ARG A 427 -12.67 4.63 0.74
CA ARG A 427 -12.68 3.21 0.33
C ARG A 427 -12.35 2.30 1.50
N PRO A 428 -13.26 1.37 1.87
CA PRO A 428 -13.07 0.54 3.05
C PRO A 428 -11.81 -0.32 2.83
N ILE A 429 -10.76 -0.01 3.58
CA ILE A 429 -9.56 -0.86 3.63
C ILE A 429 -10.03 -2.25 4.08
N PRO A 430 -9.74 -3.30 3.30
CA PRO A 430 -10.09 -4.69 3.62
C PRO A 430 -9.90 -5.01 5.09
N SER A 431 -11.00 -5.33 5.78
CA SER A 431 -10.90 -5.93 7.09
C SER A 431 -10.40 -7.37 6.92
N VAL A 432 -9.67 -7.93 7.90
CA VAL A 432 -9.15 -9.32 7.81
C VAL A 432 -10.29 -10.35 7.62
N ILE A 433 -11.52 -9.96 7.95
CA ILE A 433 -12.74 -10.75 7.77
C ILE A 433 -13.15 -10.84 6.29
N ASP A 434 -12.77 -9.87 5.45
CA ASP A 434 -13.11 -9.84 4.02
C ASP A 434 -12.05 -10.49 3.11
N LEU A 435 -10.92 -10.97 3.66
CA LEU A 435 -9.88 -11.67 2.88
C LEU A 435 -10.41 -12.86 2.06
N PRO A 436 -11.33 -13.70 2.56
CA PRO A 436 -11.88 -14.81 1.77
C PRO A 436 -12.79 -14.34 0.64
N ARG A 437 -13.41 -13.15 0.78
CA ARG A 437 -14.40 -12.62 -0.17
C ARG A 437 -13.77 -11.86 -1.33
N MET A 438 -12.49 -11.46 -1.21
CA MET A 438 -11.69 -10.82 -2.25
C MET A 438 -10.93 -11.80 -3.16
N VAL A 439 -11.03 -13.10 -2.94
CA VAL A 439 -10.46 -14.12 -3.86
C VAL A 439 -11.44 -14.40 -5.00
N GLU A 440 -12.03 -13.35 -5.58
CA GLU A 440 -12.77 -13.45 -6.82
C GLU A 440 -11.91 -12.82 -7.92
N TYR A 441 -11.60 -13.63 -8.95
CA TYR A 441 -10.66 -13.29 -10.00
C TYR A 441 -11.30 -12.31 -10.97
N GLU A 442 -10.88 -11.05 -10.96
CA GLU A 442 -11.39 -10.03 -11.88
C GLU A 442 -10.53 -10.00 -13.16
N VAL A 443 -11.16 -10.29 -14.30
CA VAL A 443 -10.54 -10.30 -15.63
C VAL A 443 -11.22 -9.25 -16.49
N ASP A 444 -10.54 -8.12 -16.67
CA ASP A 444 -10.99 -7.08 -17.59
C ASP A 444 -10.44 -7.33 -19.00
N GLY A 445 -11.35 -7.50 -19.96
CA GLY A 445 -11.04 -7.59 -21.40
C GLY A 445 -12.09 -8.40 -22.17
N VAL A 446 -12.71 -7.79 -23.20
CA VAL A 446 -13.74 -8.44 -24.02
C VAL A 446 -13.14 -9.50 -24.94
N GLY A 447 -13.51 -10.75 -24.68
CA GLY A 447 -13.63 -11.86 -25.62
C GLY A 447 -14.82 -12.71 -25.17
N ALA A 448 -15.99 -12.48 -25.76
CA ALA A 448 -17.22 -13.17 -25.41
C ALA A 448 -17.09 -14.70 -25.58
N SER A 449 -17.39 -15.41 -24.49
CA SER A 449 -18.15 -16.66 -24.37
C SER A 449 -17.92 -17.85 -25.34
N ASP A 450 -17.97 -19.07 -24.78
CA ASP A 450 -18.69 -20.25 -25.35
C ASP A 450 -17.99 -21.62 -25.45
N ALA A 451 -16.99 -21.97 -24.61
CA ALA A 451 -16.60 -23.39 -24.52
C ALA A 451 -16.24 -23.96 -23.12
N ALA A 452 -15.59 -23.20 -22.23
CA ALA A 452 -14.98 -23.82 -21.04
C ALA A 452 -15.89 -23.83 -19.79
N ALA A 453 -16.74 -22.81 -19.59
CA ALA A 453 -17.52 -22.68 -18.36
C ALA A 453 -18.73 -23.64 -18.28
N SER A 454 -19.25 -24.10 -19.43
CA SER A 454 -20.35 -25.07 -19.50
C SER A 454 -19.90 -26.52 -19.22
N THR A 455 -18.60 -26.83 -19.38
CA THR A 455 -18.07 -28.19 -19.17
C THR A 455 -17.60 -28.42 -17.72
N ALA A 456 -17.07 -27.40 -17.04
CA ALA A 456 -16.57 -27.55 -15.66
C ALA A 456 -17.68 -27.71 -14.61
N ARG A 457 -18.91 -27.23 -14.87
CA ARG A 457 -20.08 -27.49 -14.00
C ARG A 457 -20.58 -28.94 -14.04
N ARG A 458 -20.14 -29.77 -15.01
CA ARG A 458 -20.45 -31.22 -15.04
C ARG A 458 -19.56 -32.06 -14.12
N SER A 459 -18.43 -31.53 -13.68
CA SER A 459 -17.58 -32.15 -12.66
C SER A 459 -17.87 -31.59 -11.27
N TYR A 460 -19.15 -31.25 -11.03
CA TYR A 460 -19.83 -31.59 -9.78
C TYR A 460 -19.55 -33.07 -9.51
N SER A 461 -18.39 -33.32 -8.86
CA SER A 461 -18.26 -34.32 -7.83
C SER A 461 -19.55 -34.19 -7.02
N ALA A 462 -20.57 -35.01 -7.30
CA ALA A 462 -20.61 -36.37 -6.80
C ALA A 462 -20.27 -36.40 -5.30
N ILE A 463 -20.68 -35.34 -4.58
CA ILE A 463 -21.06 -35.38 -3.17
C ILE A 463 -22.28 -36.30 -3.10
N LYS A 464 -21.97 -37.59 -3.12
CA LYS A 464 -22.29 -38.54 -2.06
C LYS A 464 -23.48 -38.07 -1.19
N ASN A 465 -24.63 -38.64 -1.54
CA ASN A 465 -25.45 -39.47 -0.65
C ASN A 465 -25.77 -38.87 0.74
N ARG A 466 -27.05 -38.53 0.97
CA ARG A 466 -28.07 -39.43 1.57
C ARG A 466 -29.05 -38.66 2.50
N LYS A 467 -30.32 -39.08 2.38
CA LYS A 467 -31.51 -38.88 3.23
C LYS A 467 -32.21 -37.52 3.07
N GLY A 468 -33.49 -37.42 2.68
CA GLY A 468 -34.58 -38.39 2.57
C GLY A 468 -35.80 -37.84 3.32
N GLY A 469 -36.85 -37.44 2.61
CA GLY A 469 -38.09 -36.95 3.20
C GLY A 469 -38.99 -36.23 2.18
N ARG A 470 -40.07 -36.90 1.79
CA ARG A 470 -41.09 -36.60 0.77
C ARG A 470 -42.03 -35.47 1.21
N VAL A 471 -42.56 -34.67 0.27
CA VAL A 471 -44.02 -34.42 0.00
C VAL A 471 -44.23 -33.23 -0.98
N GLU A 472 -44.88 -33.59 -2.08
CA GLU A 472 -45.86 -32.93 -2.99
C GLU A 472 -45.73 -31.52 -3.60
N MET A 473 -45.85 -31.56 -4.93
CA MET A 473 -46.23 -30.52 -5.91
C MET A 473 -47.59 -29.90 -5.60
N ASP A 474 -47.76 -28.60 -5.89
CA ASP A 474 -48.86 -28.19 -6.77
C ASP A 474 -48.57 -26.88 -7.53
N GLU A 475 -49.16 -26.83 -8.71
CA GLU A 475 -48.86 -26.00 -9.88
C GLU A 475 -50.08 -25.11 -10.17
N LYS A 476 -49.90 -23.78 -10.27
CA LYS A 476 -50.81 -22.81 -10.92
C LYS A 476 -50.14 -21.43 -10.92
N VAL A 477 -49.42 -21.06 -11.99
CA VAL A 477 -49.93 -20.46 -13.23
C VAL A 477 -50.65 -19.13 -12.98
N VAL A 478 -49.85 -18.07 -13.07
CA VAL A 478 -49.96 -16.95 -14.04
C VAL A 478 -51.36 -16.32 -14.24
N ALA A 479 -51.33 -14.99 -14.11
CA ALA A 479 -52.27 -13.97 -14.59
C ALA A 479 -53.36 -13.52 -13.62
N MET A 480 -53.17 -12.34 -13.02
CA MET A 480 -53.80 -11.14 -13.58
C MET A 480 -53.21 -9.87 -13.00
N ASN A 481 -52.97 -8.94 -13.91
CA ASN A 481 -52.35 -7.64 -13.73
C ASN A 481 -53.44 -6.60 -13.40
N GLU A 482 -52.98 -5.49 -12.82
CA GLU A 482 -53.54 -4.14 -12.94
C GLU A 482 -54.75 -3.67 -12.10
N LYS A 483 -54.44 -2.59 -11.36
CA LYS A 483 -55.20 -1.33 -11.21
C LYS A 483 -56.45 -1.30 -10.30
N SER A 484 -56.27 -0.78 -9.08
CA SER A 484 -56.83 0.54 -8.74
C SER A 484 -56.38 1.04 -7.37
N ALA A 485 -56.03 2.31 -7.36
CA ALA A 485 -55.53 3.12 -6.26
C ALA A 485 -56.65 3.60 -5.31
N LYS A 486 -56.30 3.87 -4.03
CA LYS A 486 -56.50 5.16 -3.31
C LYS A 486 -56.23 5.03 -1.79
N GLY A 487 -55.46 5.97 -1.23
CA GLY A 487 -55.53 6.37 0.20
C GLY A 487 -54.23 6.29 1.01
N ARG A 488 -53.55 7.42 1.19
CA ARG A 488 -52.31 7.74 1.97
C ARG A 488 -52.44 7.56 3.51
N PRO A 489 -51.41 7.86 4.35
CA PRO A 489 -49.94 7.75 4.21
C PRO A 489 -49.27 7.05 5.43
N GLY A 490 -48.05 6.54 5.27
CA GLY A 490 -47.17 6.26 6.40
C GLY A 490 -46.32 5.02 6.23
N LEU A 491 -45.00 5.21 6.36
CA LEU A 491 -43.95 4.19 6.44
C LEU A 491 -43.49 3.60 5.09
N SER A 492 -42.75 4.41 4.32
CA SER A 492 -41.84 3.88 3.31
C SER A 492 -40.59 3.34 4.02
N VAL A 493 -40.58 2.03 4.22
CA VAL A 493 -39.34 1.26 4.28
C VAL A 493 -38.78 1.29 2.86
N GLU A 494 -37.80 2.16 2.60
CA GLU A 494 -37.02 2.12 1.37
C GLU A 494 -36.13 0.87 1.43
N LEU A 495 -36.54 -0.13 0.65
CA LEU A 495 -35.67 -1.21 0.17
C LEU A 495 -34.68 -0.54 -0.78
N ASP A 496 -33.49 -0.22 -0.29
CA ASP A 496 -32.42 0.35 -1.10
C ASP A 496 -31.96 -0.69 -2.13
N GLU A 497 -32.03 -0.27 -3.40
CA GLU A 497 -31.59 -0.96 -4.60
C GLU A 497 -30.10 -1.35 -4.50
N GLU A 498 -29.83 -2.63 -4.24
CA GLU A 498 -28.55 -3.27 -4.51
C GLU A 498 -28.38 -3.47 -6.02
N THR A 499 -27.92 -2.45 -6.75
CA THR A 499 -27.03 -2.52 -7.94
C THR A 499 -26.93 -1.16 -8.64
N GLY A 500 -26.13 -0.28 -8.06
CA GLY A 500 -25.67 0.95 -8.72
C GLY A 500 -24.31 1.29 -8.13
N GLY A 501 -23.29 1.50 -8.97
CA GLY A 501 -21.94 1.86 -8.54
C GLY A 501 -22.00 3.05 -7.57
N LYS A 502 -21.72 2.82 -6.29
CA LYS A 502 -21.78 3.85 -5.27
C LYS A 502 -20.61 4.81 -5.49
N ASP A 503 -20.93 6.04 -5.89
CA ASP A 503 -20.02 7.18 -5.80
C ASP A 503 -19.53 7.29 -4.34
N VAL A 504 -18.26 6.97 -4.10
CA VAL A 504 -17.67 7.03 -2.75
C VAL A 504 -17.47 8.51 -2.42
N LYS A 505 -18.25 9.04 -1.47
CA LYS A 505 -18.09 10.42 -1.00
C LYS A 505 -16.92 10.48 -0.02
N HIS A 506 -15.91 11.28 -0.34
CA HIS A 506 -14.78 11.53 0.55
C HIS A 506 -15.06 12.76 1.43
N TYR A 507 -14.60 12.74 2.68
CA TYR A 507 -14.77 13.83 3.63
C TYR A 507 -13.40 14.36 4.07
N ASP A 508 -13.22 15.69 4.17
CA ASP A 508 -11.95 16.28 4.62
C ASP A 508 -11.49 15.74 6.00
N ALA A 509 -12.44 15.43 6.88
CA ALA A 509 -12.16 14.85 8.20
C ALA A 509 -11.54 13.45 8.13
N ASP A 510 -11.78 12.70 7.05
CA ASP A 510 -11.21 11.37 6.88
C ASP A 510 -9.70 11.45 6.61
N VAL A 511 -9.21 12.52 5.98
CA VAL A 511 -7.77 12.75 5.75
C VAL A 511 -7.05 12.88 7.09
N LEU A 512 -7.53 13.77 7.96
CA LEU A 512 -6.92 13.99 9.27
C LEU A 512 -7.11 12.79 10.20
N THR A 513 -8.25 12.08 10.07
CA THR A 513 -8.46 10.79 10.76
C THR A 513 -7.40 9.78 10.36
N LYS A 514 -7.11 9.63 9.07
CA LYS A 514 -6.03 8.75 8.60
C LYS A 514 -4.69 9.17 9.18
N VAL A 515 -4.34 10.46 9.12
CA VAL A 515 -3.09 10.97 9.69
C VAL A 515 -2.95 10.59 11.16
N PHE A 516 -3.99 10.79 11.96
CA PHE A 516 -3.98 10.48 13.39
C PHE A 516 -3.88 8.97 13.66
N VAL A 517 -4.70 8.16 12.96
CA VAL A 517 -4.71 6.69 13.11
C VAL A 517 -3.34 6.12 12.79
N TYR A 518 -2.76 6.48 11.64
CA TYR A 518 -1.50 5.92 11.16
C TYR A 518 -0.28 6.43 11.93
N CYS A 519 -0.28 7.69 12.35
CA CYS A 519 0.71 8.20 13.30
C CYS A 519 0.69 7.39 14.59
N GLY A 520 -0.49 7.12 15.16
CA GLY A 520 -0.59 6.29 16.35
C GLY A 520 -0.11 4.85 16.14
N ILE A 521 -0.35 4.23 14.97
CA ILE A 521 0.22 2.92 14.63
C ILE A 521 1.75 2.99 14.61
N GLY A 522 2.31 4.03 13.98
CA GLY A 522 3.75 4.31 13.97
C GLY A 522 4.35 4.57 15.34
N ILE A 523 3.55 4.98 16.33
CA ILE A 523 4.00 5.13 17.74
C ILE A 523 3.90 3.81 18.50
N LEU A 524 2.78 3.10 18.35
CA LEU A 524 2.49 1.88 19.10
C LEU A 524 3.43 0.73 18.73
N ALA A 525 3.66 0.51 17.44
CA ALA A 525 4.42 -0.64 16.95
C ALA A 525 5.91 -0.64 17.39
N PRO A 526 6.68 0.46 17.23
CA PRO A 526 8.07 0.50 17.67
C PRO A 526 8.27 0.90 19.13
N GLY A 527 7.31 1.58 19.77
CA GLY A 527 7.45 2.11 21.13
C GLY A 527 6.64 1.34 22.17
N VAL A 528 5.33 1.62 22.21
CA VAL A 528 4.45 1.19 23.31
C VAL A 528 4.35 -0.33 23.44
N ILE A 529 4.19 -1.06 22.32
CA ILE A 529 4.00 -2.52 22.36
C ILE A 529 5.27 -3.26 22.80
N PRO A 530 6.47 -2.99 22.25
CA PRO A 530 7.71 -3.56 22.76
C PRO A 530 7.93 -3.30 24.25
N VAL A 531 7.70 -2.07 24.72
CA VAL A 531 7.80 -1.72 26.16
C VAL A 531 6.83 -2.55 27.00
N MET A 532 5.58 -2.69 26.54
CA MET A 532 4.58 -3.53 27.21
C MET A 532 5.05 -4.99 27.29
N PHE A 533 5.59 -5.57 26.21
CA PHE A 533 6.11 -6.94 26.22
C PHE A 533 7.29 -7.13 27.16
N GLU A 534 8.18 -6.15 27.23
CA GLU A 534 9.30 -6.17 28.18
C GLU A 534 8.78 -6.17 29.62
N ILE A 535 7.85 -5.28 29.96
CA ILE A 535 7.25 -5.17 31.30
C ILE A 535 6.51 -6.46 31.70
N LEU A 536 5.75 -7.07 30.77
CA LEU A 536 5.04 -8.34 30.99
C LEU A 536 5.97 -9.55 31.13
N GLY A 537 7.28 -9.38 30.92
CA GLY A 537 8.26 -10.45 31.01
C GLY A 537 8.31 -11.36 29.78
N TRP A 538 7.76 -10.92 28.65
CA TRP A 538 7.82 -11.67 27.39
C TRP A 538 9.09 -11.40 26.61
N GLY A 539 9.84 -10.36 26.99
CA GLY A 539 11.14 -9.97 26.41
C GLY A 539 11.04 -9.60 24.94
N VAL A 540 11.91 -8.74 24.43
CA VAL A 540 12.03 -8.55 22.96
C VAL A 540 13.34 -9.11 22.41
N LYS A 541 14.30 -9.42 23.27
CA LYS A 541 15.60 -9.95 22.88
C LYS A 541 15.50 -11.42 22.48
N THR A 542 16.07 -11.77 21.32
CA THR A 542 15.99 -13.13 20.76
C THR A 542 16.89 -14.14 21.46
N SER A 543 17.95 -13.70 22.13
CA SER A 543 18.93 -14.53 22.84
C SER A 543 19.66 -13.78 23.93
#